data_AF-A0A166ICG0-F1
#
_entry.id   AF-A0A166ICG0-F1
#
_cell.length_a   1.000
_cell.length_b   1.000
_cell.length_c   1.000
_cell.angle_alpha   90.00
_cell.angle_beta   90.00
_cell.angle_gamma   90.00
#
_symmetry.space_group_name_H-M   'P 1'
#
loop_
_entity.id
_entity.type
_entity.pdbx_description
1 polymer ?
#
loop_
_entity_poly.entity_id
_entity_poly.type
_entity_poly.pdbx_seq_one_letter_code
_entity_poly.pdbx_strand_id
1 'polypeptide(L)'
;MKARSALAALITLVVGTTIAVGTPSLAAVTYSDYTTKAEIPDYDCGSDACTASQGFAVTTNYLYSIKTDTNHTKSVIYRVDRVSGERVLMRNATSNSNVNTWLGHANDIQIASVGGQTYMFVVTMFDSRSGADSTKQLVKLKYNGTSYEWDHTYTILSGSTPIGVSGLSKISQSGNTVDFFFSSGDQVYRGSSM
;
A
#
# COMPACT_ATOMS: atom_id res chain seq x y z
N MET A 1 37.98 -32.48 83.44
CA MET A 1 37.05 -31.37 83.70
C MET A 1 36.63 -30.80 82.35
N LYS A 2 35.42 -31.14 81.88
CA LYS A 2 34.15 -30.37 81.98
C LYS A 2 34.01 -29.28 80.91
N ALA A 3 32.98 -29.47 80.09
CA ALA A 3 32.49 -28.64 79.00
C ALA A 3 32.00 -27.24 79.42
N ARG A 4 31.83 -26.34 78.44
CA ARG A 4 30.55 -25.63 78.17
C ARG A 4 30.62 -24.72 76.93
N SER A 5 29.53 -24.80 76.16
CA SER A 5 29.16 -24.03 74.98
C SER A 5 28.97 -22.54 75.23
N ALA A 6 29.16 -21.71 74.20
CA ALA A 6 28.32 -20.54 73.95
C ALA A 6 28.33 -20.18 72.46
N LEU A 7 27.13 -20.26 71.88
CA LEU A 7 26.70 -19.81 70.58
C LEU A 7 26.68 -18.27 70.54
N ALA A 8 27.25 -17.66 69.51
CA ALA A 8 26.87 -16.30 69.10
C ALA A 8 27.09 -16.15 67.59
N ALA A 9 25.99 -16.19 66.85
CA ALA A 9 25.93 -15.87 65.44
C ALA A 9 26.20 -14.37 65.25
N LEU A 10 26.98 -14.02 64.23
CA LEU A 10 26.90 -12.68 63.64
C LEU A 10 26.85 -12.81 62.12
N ILE A 11 25.65 -12.53 61.63
CA ILE A 11 25.27 -12.37 60.23
C ILE A 11 25.97 -11.10 59.71
N THR A 12 26.67 -11.19 58.58
CA THR A 12 27.07 -9.98 57.83
C THR A 12 26.71 -10.14 56.36
N LEU A 13 25.47 -9.76 56.10
CA LEU A 13 24.91 -9.09 54.92
C LEU A 13 25.82 -9.02 53.67
N VAL A 14 25.56 -9.90 52.71
CA VAL A 14 25.95 -9.71 51.30
C VAL A 14 25.01 -8.64 50.72
N VAL A 15 25.48 -7.41 50.62
CA VAL A 15 24.78 -6.36 49.84
C VAL A 15 24.98 -6.70 48.37
N GLY A 16 24.01 -7.42 47.79
CA GLY A 16 23.90 -7.58 46.36
C GLY A 16 23.48 -6.25 45.73
N THR A 17 24.42 -5.50 45.18
CA THR A 17 24.11 -4.42 44.23
C THR A 17 23.58 -5.06 42.95
N THR A 18 22.25 -5.18 42.85
CA THR A 18 21.58 -5.34 41.57
C THR A 18 21.72 -4.03 40.82
N ILE A 19 22.64 -3.98 39.85
CA ILE A 19 22.63 -2.92 38.85
C ILE A 19 21.35 -3.14 38.05
N ALA A 20 20.32 -2.35 38.34
CA ALA A 20 19.17 -2.23 37.47
C ALA A 20 19.68 -1.66 36.15
N VAL A 21 19.99 -2.54 35.20
CA VAL A 21 20.15 -2.16 33.79
C VAL A 21 18.76 -1.71 33.35
N GLY A 22 18.49 -0.42 33.51
CA GLY A 22 17.30 0.19 32.93
C GLY A 22 17.37 -0.02 31.43
N THR A 23 16.56 -0.93 30.90
CA THR A 23 16.31 -0.95 29.47
C THR A 23 15.77 0.42 29.11
N PRO A 24 16.30 1.11 28.09
CA PRO A 24 15.68 2.35 27.64
C PRO A 24 14.23 2.00 27.29
N SER A 25 13.28 2.56 28.03
CA SER A 25 11.89 2.51 27.59
C SER A 25 11.86 3.29 26.28
N LEU A 26 11.55 2.61 25.18
CA LEU A 26 11.17 3.27 23.96
C LEU A 26 9.90 4.05 24.30
N ALA A 27 10.04 5.34 24.59
CA ALA A 27 8.90 6.22 24.75
C ALA A 27 8.01 6.03 23.51
N ALA A 28 6.77 5.61 23.73
CA ALA A 28 5.80 5.50 22.65
C ALA A 28 5.66 6.89 22.05
N VAL A 29 6.15 7.08 20.82
CA VAL A 29 5.86 8.28 20.05
C VAL A 29 4.35 8.26 19.82
N THR A 30 3.63 9.09 20.56
CA THR A 30 2.20 9.30 20.36
C THR A 30 2.03 10.13 19.10
N TYR A 31 1.55 9.50 18.01
CA TYR A 31 1.11 10.20 16.81
C TYR A 31 -0.24 10.89 17.12
N SER A 32 -0.20 12.05 17.78
CA SER A 32 -1.40 12.81 18.13
C SER A 32 -1.86 13.75 17.02
N ASP A 33 -0.95 14.17 16.14
CA ASP A 33 -1.20 15.25 15.19
C ASP A 33 -0.99 14.78 13.75
N TYR A 34 -1.96 15.09 12.90
CA TYR A 34 -1.83 14.97 11.45
C TYR A 34 -1.44 16.32 10.87
N THR A 35 -0.35 16.35 10.10
CA THR A 35 0.04 17.53 9.32
C THR A 35 -0.16 17.23 7.84
N THR A 36 -0.91 18.08 7.15
CA THR A 36 -1.04 18.03 5.69
C THR A 36 0.33 18.16 5.05
N LYS A 37 0.73 17.17 4.24
CA LYS A 37 2.00 17.20 3.49
C LYS A 37 1.85 17.81 2.11
N ALA A 38 0.78 17.49 1.41
CA ALA A 38 0.48 18.03 0.10
C ALA A 38 -1.01 17.94 -0.18
N GLU A 39 -1.54 18.91 -0.93
CA GLU A 39 -2.85 18.82 -1.55
C GLU A 39 -2.70 18.28 -2.97
N ILE A 40 -3.48 17.28 -3.36
CA ILE A 40 -3.48 16.75 -4.73
C ILE A 40 -4.45 17.58 -5.57
N PRO A 41 -3.97 18.34 -6.58
CA PRO A 41 -4.84 19.20 -7.37
C PRO A 41 -5.70 18.37 -8.32
N ASP A 42 -6.78 18.97 -8.81
CA ASP A 42 -7.52 18.42 -9.94
C ASP A 42 -6.69 18.54 -11.23
N TYR A 43 -6.99 17.71 -12.21
CA TYR A 43 -6.27 17.72 -13.48
C TYR A 43 -7.22 17.77 -14.67
N ASP A 44 -6.88 18.55 -15.69
CA ASP A 44 -7.62 18.57 -16.95
C ASP A 44 -7.33 17.30 -17.76
N CYS A 45 -8.30 16.38 -17.76
CA CYS A 45 -8.25 15.12 -18.51
C CYS A 45 -8.91 15.26 -19.90
N GLY A 46 -9.05 16.48 -20.44
CA GLY A 46 -9.65 16.78 -21.73
C GLY A 46 -11.06 17.36 -21.59
N SER A 47 -12.08 16.66 -22.10
CA SER A 47 -13.48 17.14 -22.00
C SER A 47 -14.00 17.32 -20.58
N ASP A 48 -13.38 16.63 -19.61
CA ASP A 48 -13.79 16.59 -18.21
C ASP A 48 -12.53 16.55 -17.34
N ALA A 49 -12.60 17.19 -16.17
CA ALA A 49 -11.51 17.18 -15.20
C ALA A 49 -11.52 15.88 -14.38
N CYS A 50 -10.33 15.35 -14.09
CA CYS A 50 -10.15 14.31 -13.10
C CYS A 50 -10.14 14.92 -11.69
N THR A 51 -11.28 14.84 -11.01
CA THR A 51 -11.51 15.45 -9.68
C THR A 51 -11.79 14.40 -8.59
N ALA A 52 -12.34 13.24 -8.97
CA ALA A 52 -12.72 12.20 -8.02
C ALA A 52 -11.47 11.46 -7.53
N SER A 53 -11.19 11.51 -6.23
CA SER A 53 -10.06 10.78 -5.63
C SER A 53 -10.43 9.31 -5.43
N GLN A 54 -9.56 8.42 -5.93
CA GLN A 54 -9.73 6.98 -5.96
C GLN A 54 -8.49 6.32 -5.34
N GLY A 55 -8.09 5.14 -5.80
CA GLY A 55 -7.11 4.28 -5.14
C GLY A 55 -5.88 5.00 -4.55
N PHE A 56 -5.49 4.55 -3.36
CA PHE A 56 -4.36 5.10 -2.60
C PHE A 56 -3.34 4.00 -2.28
N ALA A 57 -2.04 4.32 -2.39
CA ALA A 57 -0.97 3.43 -1.96
C ALA A 57 0.15 4.19 -1.27
N VAL A 58 0.90 3.46 -0.45
CA VAL A 58 2.06 3.99 0.27
C VAL A 58 3.26 3.08 0.06
N THR A 59 4.41 3.70 -0.16
CA THR A 59 5.73 3.07 -0.13
C THR A 59 6.60 3.75 0.92
N THR A 60 7.83 3.28 1.10
CA THR A 60 8.78 3.90 2.03
C THR A 60 8.96 5.40 1.78
N ASN A 61 9.07 5.83 0.52
CA ASN A 61 9.41 7.21 0.18
C ASN A 61 8.24 8.01 -0.41
N TYR A 62 7.24 7.33 -0.96
CA TYR A 62 6.20 7.99 -1.75
C TYR A 62 4.78 7.57 -1.37
N LEU A 63 3.85 8.52 -1.45
CA LEU A 63 2.40 8.31 -1.45
C LEU A 63 1.90 8.34 -2.89
N TYR A 64 0.84 7.59 -3.17
CA TYR A 64 0.22 7.53 -4.48
C TYR A 64 -1.28 7.70 -4.35
N SER A 65 -1.88 8.38 -5.32
CA SER A 65 -3.32 8.49 -5.46
C SER A 65 -3.70 8.50 -6.93
N ILE A 66 -4.81 7.88 -7.28
CA ILE A 66 -5.41 8.01 -8.60
C ILE A 66 -6.59 9.00 -8.51
N LYS A 67 -6.70 9.90 -9.49
CA LYS A 67 -7.91 10.70 -9.69
C LYS A 67 -8.59 10.31 -10.99
N THR A 68 -9.92 10.28 -11.00
CA THR A 68 -10.74 9.97 -12.18
C THR A 68 -11.69 11.11 -12.52
N ASP A 69 -12.14 11.16 -13.78
CA ASP A 69 -13.25 12.01 -14.20
C ASP A 69 -14.58 11.50 -13.61
N THR A 70 -15.64 12.32 -13.72
CA THR A 70 -16.97 12.01 -13.17
C THR A 70 -17.56 10.71 -13.71
N ASN A 71 -17.20 10.35 -14.94
CA ASN A 71 -17.67 9.13 -15.59
C ASN A 71 -16.72 7.94 -15.42
N HIS A 72 -15.59 8.12 -14.73
CA HIS A 72 -14.57 7.09 -14.53
C HIS A 72 -14.04 6.48 -15.83
N THR A 73 -14.02 7.27 -16.90
CA THR A 73 -13.49 6.90 -18.21
C THR A 73 -12.04 7.33 -18.39
N LYS A 74 -11.59 8.30 -17.59
CA LYS A 74 -10.24 8.86 -17.62
C LYS A 74 -9.67 8.92 -16.21
N SER A 75 -8.37 8.77 -16.12
CA SER A 75 -7.67 8.78 -14.85
C SER A 75 -6.25 9.32 -14.97
N VAL A 76 -5.74 9.85 -13.86
CA VAL A 76 -4.35 10.26 -13.70
C VAL A 76 -3.78 9.70 -12.40
N ILE A 77 -2.47 9.44 -12.39
CA ILE A 77 -1.76 8.91 -11.24
C ILE A 77 -0.84 9.99 -10.68
N TYR A 78 -1.02 10.33 -9.41
CA TYR A 78 -0.12 11.21 -8.69
C TYR A 78 0.82 10.40 -7.80
N ARG A 79 2.06 10.87 -7.72
CA ARG A 79 3.05 10.46 -6.73
C ARG A 79 3.45 11.67 -5.89
N VAL A 80 3.52 11.50 -4.57
CA VAL A 80 3.97 12.53 -3.63
C VAL A 80 5.15 12.02 -2.84
N ASP A 81 6.22 12.80 -2.78
CA ASP A 81 7.32 12.54 -1.86
C ASP A 81 6.87 12.75 -0.40
N ARG A 82 7.07 11.73 0.44
CA ARG A 82 6.55 11.71 1.83
C ARG A 82 7.19 12.75 2.73
N VAL A 83 8.40 13.19 2.40
CA VAL A 83 9.18 14.10 3.24
C VAL A 83 8.93 15.54 2.83
N SER A 84 9.16 15.84 1.55
CA SER A 84 9.09 17.19 0.97
C SER A 84 7.69 17.62 0.56
N GLY A 85 6.78 16.67 0.29
CA GLY A 85 5.47 16.96 -0.29
C GLY A 85 5.52 17.28 -1.79
N GLU A 86 6.66 17.11 -2.46
CA GLU A 86 6.77 17.30 -3.92
C GLU A 86 5.80 16.35 -4.65
N ARG A 87 5.01 16.91 -5.57
CA ARG A 87 3.99 16.20 -6.32
C ARG A 87 4.44 16.00 -7.76
N VAL A 88 4.26 14.80 -8.27
CA VAL A 88 4.48 14.47 -9.67
C VAL A 88 3.23 13.83 -10.25
N LEU A 89 2.75 14.41 -11.35
CA LEU A 89 1.80 13.74 -12.23
C LEU A 89 2.56 12.70 -13.05
N MET A 90 2.29 11.43 -12.81
CA MET A 90 3.04 10.35 -13.43
C MET A 90 2.69 10.20 -14.90
N ARG A 91 3.67 9.78 -15.70
CA ARG A 91 3.57 9.70 -17.17
C ARG A 91 3.63 8.25 -17.65
N ASN A 92 2.69 7.88 -18.53
CA ASN A 92 2.77 6.64 -19.28
C ASN A 92 3.95 6.71 -20.26
N ALA A 93 4.92 5.82 -20.08
CA ALA A 93 6.16 5.79 -20.87
C ALA A 93 5.92 5.42 -22.34
N THR A 94 4.91 4.60 -22.62
CA THR A 94 4.56 4.14 -23.98
C THR A 94 3.88 5.24 -24.79
N SER A 95 2.87 5.90 -24.21
CA SER A 95 2.06 6.90 -24.94
C SER A 95 2.53 8.34 -24.73
N ASN A 96 3.46 8.60 -23.81
CA ASN A 96 3.81 9.96 -23.39
C ASN A 96 2.59 10.78 -22.90
N SER A 97 1.60 10.10 -22.31
CA SER A 97 0.40 10.73 -21.74
C SER A 97 0.39 10.59 -20.22
N ASN A 98 -0.13 11.60 -19.52
CA ASN A 98 -0.47 11.47 -18.09
C ASN A 98 -1.87 10.89 -17.87
N VAL A 99 -2.71 10.87 -18.90
CA VAL A 99 -4.11 10.44 -18.85
C VAL A 99 -4.22 9.01 -19.37
N ASN A 100 -4.92 8.16 -18.59
CA ASN A 100 -5.28 6.80 -18.95
C ASN A 100 -6.77 6.69 -19.22
N THR A 101 -7.13 6.01 -20.30
CA THR A 101 -8.53 5.77 -20.70
C THR A 101 -9.00 4.34 -20.42
N TRP A 102 -8.25 3.61 -19.57
CA TRP A 102 -8.35 2.16 -19.44
C TRP A 102 -8.21 1.66 -17.99
N LEU A 103 -8.16 2.56 -17.01
CA LEU A 103 -8.13 2.20 -15.58
C LEU A 103 -9.51 2.20 -14.91
N GLY A 104 -10.56 2.62 -15.60
CA GLY A 104 -11.92 2.67 -15.05
C GLY A 104 -12.01 3.56 -13.80
N HIS A 105 -12.74 3.09 -12.79
CA HIS A 105 -12.83 3.71 -11.48
C HIS A 105 -11.49 3.75 -10.75
N ALA A 106 -10.56 2.84 -11.06
CA ALA A 106 -9.27 2.74 -10.39
C ALA A 106 -9.41 2.71 -8.85
N ASN A 107 -10.40 1.94 -8.39
CA ASN A 107 -10.97 2.04 -7.04
C ASN A 107 -9.93 1.75 -5.95
N ASP A 108 -8.95 0.90 -6.23
CA ASP A 108 -7.90 0.57 -5.26
C ASP A 108 -6.57 0.27 -5.96
N ILE A 109 -5.46 0.49 -5.25
CA ILE A 109 -4.11 0.24 -5.74
C ILE A 109 -3.19 -0.39 -4.69
N GLN A 110 -2.31 -1.29 -5.13
CA GLN A 110 -1.20 -1.79 -4.33
C GLN A 110 0.12 -1.70 -5.08
N ILE A 111 1.19 -1.45 -4.35
CA ILE A 111 2.55 -1.42 -4.91
C ILE A 111 3.35 -2.58 -4.35
N ALA A 112 3.96 -3.36 -5.24
CA ALA A 112 4.76 -4.52 -4.89
C ALA A 112 5.96 -4.66 -5.82
N SER A 113 7.01 -5.35 -5.36
CA SER A 113 8.15 -5.70 -6.20
C SER A 113 8.11 -7.19 -6.58
N VAL A 114 8.29 -7.49 -7.86
CA VAL A 114 8.27 -8.85 -8.40
C VAL A 114 9.50 -8.99 -9.29
N GLY A 115 10.37 -9.96 -9.01
CA GLY A 115 11.60 -10.17 -9.78
C GLY A 115 12.55 -8.97 -9.79
N GLY A 116 12.59 -8.18 -8.70
CA GLY A 116 13.40 -6.97 -8.60
C GLY A 116 12.81 -5.72 -9.28
N GLN A 117 11.68 -5.86 -9.97
CA GLN A 117 10.96 -4.76 -10.61
C GLN A 117 9.75 -4.36 -9.75
N THR A 118 9.52 -3.06 -9.58
CA THR A 118 8.35 -2.55 -8.87
C THR A 118 7.17 -2.38 -9.83
N TYR A 119 5.98 -2.74 -9.35
CA TYR A 119 4.72 -2.69 -10.08
C TYR A 119 3.62 -2.03 -9.26
N MET A 120 2.69 -1.38 -9.95
CA MET A 120 1.40 -0.94 -9.41
C MET A 120 0.32 -1.91 -9.90
N PHE A 121 -0.46 -2.44 -8.97
CA PHE A 121 -1.61 -3.30 -9.23
C PHE A 121 -2.85 -2.46 -8.97
N VAL A 122 -3.64 -2.20 -9.99
CA VAL A 122 -4.79 -1.28 -9.96
C VAL A 122 -6.07 -2.06 -10.21
N VAL A 123 -6.98 -2.05 -9.23
CA VAL A 123 -8.34 -2.56 -9.41
C VAL A 123 -9.13 -1.54 -10.21
N THR A 124 -9.63 -1.95 -11.37
CA THR A 124 -10.25 -0.99 -12.30
C THR A 124 -11.71 -0.71 -11.99
N MET A 125 -12.43 -1.68 -11.42
CA MET A 125 -13.89 -1.62 -11.18
C MET A 125 -14.67 -1.12 -12.40
N PHE A 126 -14.32 -1.59 -13.59
CA PHE A 126 -15.06 -1.27 -14.80
C PHE A 126 -16.56 -1.65 -14.64
N ASP A 127 -17.44 -0.65 -14.61
CA ASP A 127 -18.88 -0.87 -14.52
C ASP A 127 -19.46 -1.20 -15.91
N SER A 128 -20.48 -2.05 -15.96
CA SER A 128 -21.10 -2.47 -17.23
C SER A 128 -21.74 -1.33 -18.03
N ARG A 129 -21.76 -0.10 -17.51
CA ARG A 129 -22.33 1.11 -18.14
C ARG A 129 -21.27 1.92 -18.88
N SER A 130 -19.99 1.72 -18.57
CA SER A 130 -18.85 2.48 -19.12
C SER A 130 -18.24 1.88 -20.39
N GLY A 131 -18.90 0.91 -21.03
CA GLY A 131 -18.24 0.11 -22.08
C GLY A 131 -17.14 -0.80 -21.52
N ALA A 132 -17.24 -1.14 -20.23
CA ALA A 132 -16.33 -1.98 -19.47
C ALA A 132 -15.91 -3.25 -20.20
N ASP A 133 -14.60 -3.40 -20.36
CA ASP A 133 -14.05 -4.73 -20.55
C ASP A 133 -13.97 -5.41 -19.18
N SER A 134 -15.01 -6.19 -18.84
CA SER A 134 -15.10 -6.95 -17.60
C SER A 134 -13.98 -7.99 -17.43
N THR A 135 -13.16 -8.22 -18.45
CA THR A 135 -11.93 -9.02 -18.33
C THR A 135 -10.80 -8.25 -17.64
N LYS A 136 -10.88 -6.92 -17.51
CA LYS A 136 -9.80 -6.09 -16.99
C LYS A 136 -9.94 -5.76 -15.52
N GLN A 137 -10.07 -6.76 -14.66
CA GLN A 137 -10.35 -6.56 -13.23
C GLN A 137 -9.16 -5.99 -12.45
N LEU A 138 -7.95 -6.40 -12.80
CA LEU A 138 -6.71 -5.92 -12.18
C LEU A 138 -5.68 -5.60 -13.27
N VAL A 139 -5.22 -4.36 -13.32
CA VAL A 139 -4.14 -3.96 -14.24
C VAL A 139 -2.83 -3.88 -13.48
N LYS A 140 -1.78 -4.48 -14.06
CA LYS A 140 -0.41 -4.41 -13.56
C LYS A 140 0.38 -3.44 -14.42
N LEU A 141 0.93 -2.42 -13.78
CA LEU A 141 1.75 -1.39 -14.40
C LEU A 141 3.17 -1.52 -13.88
N LYS A 142 4.13 -1.61 -14.80
CA LYS A 142 5.54 -1.58 -14.43
C LYS A 142 5.91 -0.14 -14.11
N TYR A 143 6.43 0.06 -12.91
CA TYR A 143 6.76 1.36 -12.36
C TYR A 143 8.26 1.66 -12.53
N ASN A 144 8.59 2.85 -13.00
CA ASN A 144 9.97 3.35 -12.99
C ASN A 144 10.00 4.87 -12.71
N GLY A 145 10.33 5.23 -11.47
CA GLY A 145 10.44 6.61 -11.05
C GLY A 145 9.11 7.38 -11.21
N THR A 146 9.09 8.38 -12.08
CA THR A 146 7.91 9.20 -12.36
C THR A 146 7.08 8.68 -13.53
N SER A 147 7.42 7.50 -14.05
CA SER A 147 6.79 6.90 -15.22
C SER A 147 6.28 5.49 -14.94
N TYR A 148 5.36 5.03 -15.79
CA TYR A 148 4.85 3.66 -15.78
C TYR A 148 4.55 3.17 -17.20
N GLU A 149 4.54 1.86 -17.39
CA GLU A 149 4.10 1.21 -18.63
C GLU A 149 3.11 0.08 -18.31
N TRP A 150 2.20 -0.21 -19.24
CA TRP A 150 1.29 -1.34 -19.11
C TRP A 150 2.09 -2.64 -19.20
N ASP A 151 1.98 -3.51 -18.18
CA ASP A 151 2.64 -4.83 -18.15
C ASP A 151 1.62 -5.94 -18.44
N HIS A 152 0.55 -6.00 -17.66
CA HIS A 152 -0.41 -7.09 -17.78
C HIS A 152 -1.81 -6.72 -17.27
N THR A 153 -2.78 -7.58 -17.56
CA THR A 153 -4.12 -7.51 -16.99
C THR A 153 -4.59 -8.88 -16.57
N TYR A 154 -5.12 -8.97 -15.36
CA TYR A 154 -5.64 -10.20 -14.78
C TYR A 154 -7.16 -10.14 -14.72
N THR A 155 -7.79 -11.20 -15.22
CA THR A 155 -9.15 -11.55 -14.85
C THR A 155 -9.10 -12.26 -13.50
N ILE A 156 -9.80 -11.74 -12.49
CA ILE A 156 -9.88 -12.41 -11.20
C ILE A 156 -11.00 -13.45 -11.27
N LEU A 157 -10.68 -14.68 -10.87
CA LEU A 157 -11.62 -15.81 -10.90
C LEU A 157 -11.90 -16.31 -9.48
N SER A 158 -13.16 -16.67 -9.21
CA SER A 158 -13.54 -17.53 -8.10
C SER A 158 -13.79 -18.93 -8.66
N GLY A 159 -12.80 -19.82 -8.53
CA GLY A 159 -12.80 -21.07 -9.29
C GLY A 159 -12.59 -20.78 -10.78
N SER A 160 -13.57 -21.09 -11.63
CA SER A 160 -13.55 -20.80 -13.07
C SER A 160 -14.39 -19.58 -13.46
N THR A 161 -15.10 -18.97 -12.52
CA THR A 161 -16.03 -17.88 -12.80
C THR A 161 -15.36 -16.52 -12.56
N PRO A 162 -15.35 -15.60 -13.55
CA PRO A 162 -14.89 -14.24 -13.34
C PRO A 162 -15.69 -13.52 -12.25
N ILE A 163 -14.99 -12.81 -11.38
CA ILE A 163 -15.59 -11.97 -10.35
C ILE A 163 -15.15 -10.52 -10.52
N GLY A 164 -16.09 -9.59 -10.33
CA GLY A 164 -15.79 -8.17 -10.24
C GLY A 164 -15.23 -7.85 -8.86
N VAL A 165 -14.04 -7.26 -8.78
CA VAL A 165 -13.42 -6.91 -7.49
C VAL A 165 -13.41 -5.40 -7.29
N SER A 166 -13.56 -4.95 -6.06
CA SER A 166 -13.57 -3.54 -5.69
C SER A 166 -12.35 -3.09 -4.89
N GLY A 167 -11.78 -3.97 -4.06
CA GLY A 167 -10.61 -3.64 -3.24
C GLY A 167 -9.49 -4.64 -3.40
N LEU A 168 -8.30 -4.21 -2.97
CA LEU A 168 -7.05 -4.94 -3.05
C LEU A 168 -6.18 -4.67 -1.82
N SER A 169 -5.78 -5.72 -1.12
CA SER A 169 -4.80 -5.64 -0.05
C SER A 169 -3.67 -6.63 -0.26
N LYS A 170 -2.42 -6.16 -0.20
CA LYS A 170 -1.25 -7.04 -0.31
C LYS A 170 -1.03 -7.79 0.99
N ILE A 171 -1.01 -9.12 0.91
CA ILE A 171 -0.80 -10.02 2.05
C ILE A 171 0.68 -10.33 2.21
N SER A 172 1.32 -10.76 1.12
CA SER A 172 2.70 -11.23 1.14
C SER A 172 3.36 -11.02 -0.22
N GLN A 173 4.69 -11.02 -0.23
CA GLN A 173 5.50 -10.92 -1.44
C GLN A 173 6.75 -11.79 -1.25
N SER A 174 7.03 -12.65 -2.21
CA SER A 174 8.18 -13.55 -2.18
C SER A 174 8.80 -13.67 -3.56
N GLY A 175 9.94 -13.01 -3.78
CA GLY A 175 10.70 -13.08 -5.03
C GLY A 175 9.87 -12.66 -6.26
N ASN A 176 9.18 -13.64 -6.84
CA ASN A 176 8.39 -13.52 -8.06
C ASN A 176 6.88 -13.64 -7.85
N THR A 177 6.41 -13.73 -6.60
CA THR A 177 4.97 -13.82 -6.33
C THR A 177 4.50 -12.74 -5.38
N VAL A 178 3.25 -12.29 -5.60
CA VAL A 178 2.53 -11.41 -4.67
C VAL A 178 1.18 -12.03 -4.38
N ASP A 179 0.89 -12.20 -3.09
CA ASP A 179 -0.42 -12.62 -2.62
C ASP A 179 -1.26 -11.41 -2.25
N PHE A 180 -2.52 -11.42 -2.67
CA PHE A 180 -3.48 -10.36 -2.41
C PHE A 180 -4.75 -10.93 -1.79
N PHE A 181 -5.38 -10.11 -0.94
CA PHE A 181 -6.82 -10.18 -0.70
C PHE A 181 -7.52 -9.26 -1.68
N PHE A 182 -8.63 -9.74 -2.25
CA PHE A 182 -9.55 -8.97 -3.07
C PHE A 182 -10.90 -8.91 -2.37
N SER A 183 -11.54 -7.75 -2.35
CA SER A 183 -12.94 -7.64 -1.90
C SER A 183 -13.90 -7.58 -3.09
N SER A 184 -15.08 -8.14 -2.92
CA SER A 184 -16.22 -8.02 -3.84
C SER A 184 -17.51 -8.07 -3.04
N GLY A 185 -18.22 -6.95 -2.96
CA GLY A 185 -19.32 -6.79 -1.99
C GLY A 185 -18.82 -7.12 -0.58
N ASP A 186 -19.53 -8.03 0.10
CA ASP A 186 -19.19 -8.48 1.47
C ASP A 186 -18.21 -9.67 1.51
N GLN A 187 -17.70 -10.10 0.35
CA GLN A 187 -16.83 -11.28 0.24
C GLN A 187 -15.36 -10.89 0.09
N VAL A 188 -14.49 -11.76 0.59
CA VAL A 188 -13.02 -11.63 0.47
C VAL A 188 -12.45 -12.88 -0.20
N TYR A 189 -11.62 -12.68 -1.21
CA TYR A 189 -10.95 -13.72 -1.98
C TYR A 189 -9.43 -13.59 -1.79
N ARG A 190 -8.73 -14.72 -1.71
CA ARG A 190 -7.27 -14.75 -1.78
C ARG A 190 -6.85 -15.10 -3.20
N GLY A 191 -5.99 -14.28 -3.80
CA GLY A 191 -5.35 -14.59 -5.07
C GLY A 191 -3.84 -14.43 -4.98
N SER A 192 -3.14 -15.10 -5.91
CA SER A 192 -1.69 -15.01 -6.07
C SER A 192 -1.39 -14.59 -7.50
N SER A 193 -0.52 -13.62 -7.68
CA SER A 193 0.02 -13.24 -8.98
C SER A 193 1.46 -13.74 -9.10
N MET A 194 1.81 -14.21 -10.30
CA MET A 194 3.19 -14.41 -10.76
C MET A 194 3.57 -13.26 -11.69
#